data_AF-A0A5B9MK03-F1
#
_entry.id   AF-A0A5B9MK03-F1
#
_cell.length_a   1.000
_cell.length_b   1.000
_cell.length_c   1.000
_cell.angle_alpha   90.00
_cell.angle_beta   90.00
_cell.angle_gamma   90.00
#
_symmetry.space_group_name_H-M   'P 1'
#
loop_
_entity.id
_entity.type
_entity.pdbx_description
1 polymer ?
#
loop_
_entity_poly.entity_id
_entity_poly.type
_entity_poly.pdbx_seq_one_letter_code
_entity_poly.pdbx_strand_id
1 'polypeptide(L)'
;MNLQPDDFWTFSEWLFRPGAFLESAFLQGVVLIVLSIVLGLLVGYVISAARYGPGEGFYAVARAIRDLLRTDLPGTSPSRIVALARLAFKEAIRRRVLFVVGLFVVILLLAGWFLNPESDDPARLYISFVLTATNYLVLALALFISAFSLPQDIENRTIYTIVTKPVRATEIVLGRMLGFVAVGTVMLIPMGLASYIFVDRGLDHTHYEVVEADEIDGRIVGKTDRVRKHSHTFTIEPGETQGLTNFVRGHRHVVTRNDDGSFTIGPPTGQLRARIPSYGEIQFYDRNGDPKESGIDVGAERLAGGYGSAGISRLIGVAKGNRKLEHSYIEGGTLGMAEFTFDNVTRQRFPDKIPFDLSIRAYRSFKGDIESGIRGSLTFKNPDTGFSLTPKQFTVEEYQIDERELPLTFEWLNKETGEVETRNIFDHVVTEDGRMQVLLKCLDSSQYLGVTKSGLYLRPAESSFAWNLTKAYGSIWLQMTMIIAFGVMFSTFLSGPVAMVATAVCVLLGFSAESIYDTRHFIDSNIERGGGPIESLVRLVKQDAMTTQLDVEGVANTLIKSADAVIVYTMDAVATALPNLPRMVSTAEYAASGIDIFNAVLARHSVATLGYCLLAFLISYFFLKAREIAA
;
A
#
# COMPACT_ATOMS: atom_id res chain seq x y z
N MET A 1 4.10 -9.67 1.28
CA MET A 1 3.37 -8.43 0.90
C MET A 1 2.35 -8.79 -0.17
N ASN A 2 1.13 -8.23 -0.14
CA ASN A 2 0.10 -8.51 -1.15
C ASN A 2 0.04 -7.37 -2.17
N LEU A 3 0.99 -7.37 -3.12
CA LEU A 3 0.94 -6.45 -4.25
C LEU A 3 -0.29 -6.74 -5.12
N GLN A 4 -0.87 -5.70 -5.69
CA GLN A 4 -2.03 -5.79 -6.59
C GLN A 4 -1.61 -5.48 -8.03
N PRO A 5 -2.35 -5.95 -9.07
CA PRO A 5 -1.95 -5.74 -10.45
C PRO A 5 -1.77 -4.27 -10.84
N ASP A 6 -2.56 -3.39 -10.21
CA ASP A 6 -2.52 -1.96 -10.47
C ASP A 6 -1.31 -1.26 -9.87
N ASP A 7 -0.65 -1.85 -8.87
CA ASP A 7 0.57 -1.30 -8.28
C ASP A 7 1.73 -1.26 -9.29
N PHE A 8 1.71 -2.14 -10.31
CA PHE A 8 2.73 -2.23 -11.36
C PHE A 8 2.52 -1.27 -12.52
N TRP A 9 1.35 -0.64 -12.64
CA TRP A 9 1.09 0.25 -13.76
C TRP A 9 2.01 1.47 -13.71
N THR A 10 2.21 2.13 -14.85
CA THR A 10 2.77 3.48 -14.87
C THR A 10 1.72 4.52 -14.45
N PHE A 11 2.14 5.77 -14.21
CA PHE A 11 1.19 6.84 -13.90
C PHE A 11 0.23 7.11 -15.08
N SER A 12 0.73 7.09 -16.32
CA SER A 12 -0.06 7.28 -17.54
C SER A 12 -1.04 6.14 -17.79
N GLU A 13 -0.62 4.89 -17.59
CA GLU A 13 -1.50 3.71 -17.69
C GLU A 13 -2.66 3.78 -16.69
N TRP A 14 -2.40 4.21 -15.45
CA TRP A 14 -3.46 4.41 -14.47
C TRP A 14 -4.40 5.57 -14.83
N LEU A 15 -3.83 6.69 -15.29
CA LEU A 15 -4.60 7.90 -15.56
C LEU A 15 -5.53 7.73 -16.77
N PHE A 16 -5.04 7.12 -17.86
CA PHE A 16 -5.77 7.03 -19.13
C PHE A 16 -6.30 5.64 -19.46
N ARG A 17 -5.69 4.57 -18.94
CA ARG A 17 -6.03 3.16 -19.20
C ARG A 17 -6.27 2.87 -20.70
N PRO A 18 -5.20 2.82 -21.52
CA PRO A 18 -5.33 2.51 -22.95
C PRO A 18 -6.10 1.20 -23.14
N GLY A 19 -7.17 1.20 -23.93
CA GLY A 19 -8.03 0.03 -24.14
C GLY A 19 -9.13 -0.21 -23.08
N ALA A 20 -9.13 0.52 -21.97
CA ALA A 20 -10.13 0.41 -20.89
C ALA A 20 -10.52 1.78 -20.32
N PHE A 21 -10.91 2.73 -21.19
CA PHE A 21 -11.17 4.13 -20.81
C PHE A 21 -12.24 4.31 -19.70
N LEU A 22 -13.25 3.44 -19.65
CA LEU A 22 -14.27 3.45 -18.59
C LEU A 22 -13.71 3.21 -17.18
N GLU A 23 -12.51 2.64 -17.12
CA GLU A 23 -11.79 2.32 -15.89
C GLU A 23 -10.66 3.32 -15.60
N SER A 24 -10.49 4.32 -16.46
CA SER A 24 -9.46 5.34 -16.30
C SER A 24 -9.73 6.22 -15.08
N ALA A 25 -8.70 6.51 -14.31
CA ALA A 25 -8.82 7.43 -13.18
C ALA A 25 -9.23 8.84 -13.63
N PHE A 26 -8.85 9.24 -14.85
CA PHE A 26 -9.28 10.50 -15.45
C PHE A 26 -10.80 10.57 -15.63
N LEU A 27 -11.41 9.57 -16.29
CA LEU A 27 -12.87 9.57 -16.48
C LEU A 27 -13.59 9.50 -15.13
N GLN A 28 -13.10 8.67 -14.21
CA GLN A 28 -13.65 8.58 -12.86
C GLN A 28 -13.63 9.94 -12.16
N GLY A 29 -12.50 10.65 -12.20
CA GLY A 29 -12.38 12.00 -11.65
C GLY A 29 -13.34 13.00 -12.30
N VAL A 30 -13.45 13.01 -13.63
CA VAL A 30 -14.38 13.89 -14.36
C VAL A 30 -15.83 13.60 -13.98
N VAL A 31 -16.23 12.33 -14.00
CA VAL A 31 -17.60 11.93 -13.65
C VAL A 31 -17.92 12.29 -12.21
N LEU A 32 -17.01 12.05 -11.27
CA LEU A 32 -17.22 12.41 -9.86
C LEU A 32 -17.35 13.92 -9.67
N ILE A 33 -16.48 14.72 -10.31
CA ILE A 33 -16.57 16.19 -10.25
C ILE A 33 -17.90 16.68 -10.83
N VAL A 34 -18.29 16.19 -12.02
CA VAL A 34 -19.55 16.58 -12.66
C VAL A 34 -20.74 16.17 -11.81
N LEU A 35 -20.77 14.93 -11.31
CA LEU A 35 -21.86 14.42 -10.49
C LEU A 35 -21.96 15.18 -9.17
N SER A 36 -20.85 15.48 -8.51
CA SER A 36 -20.82 16.31 -7.30
C SER A 36 -21.27 17.75 -7.54
N ILE A 37 -20.88 18.35 -8.68
CA ILE A 37 -21.39 19.67 -9.08
C ILE A 37 -22.90 19.59 -9.28
N VAL A 38 -23.39 18.64 -10.08
CA VAL A 38 -24.82 18.49 -10.37
C VAL A 38 -25.61 18.24 -9.09
N LEU A 39 -25.15 17.35 -8.21
CA LEU A 39 -25.79 17.08 -6.92
C LEU A 39 -25.78 18.30 -6.01
N GLY A 40 -24.65 19.01 -5.92
CA GLY A 40 -24.54 20.25 -5.15
C GLY A 40 -25.47 21.34 -5.66
N LEU A 41 -25.59 21.50 -6.97
CA LEU A 41 -26.51 22.44 -7.61
C LEU A 41 -27.98 22.04 -7.40
N LEU A 42 -28.29 20.74 -7.46
CA LEU A 42 -29.64 20.22 -7.21
C LEU A 42 -30.05 20.43 -5.76
N VAL A 43 -29.18 20.10 -4.79
CA VAL A 43 -29.42 20.35 -3.36
C VAL A 43 -29.54 21.85 -3.10
N GLY A 44 -28.64 22.65 -3.67
CA GLY A 44 -28.71 24.11 -3.60
C GLY A 44 -30.04 24.64 -4.14
N TYR A 45 -30.49 24.14 -5.30
CA TYR A 45 -31.76 24.50 -5.90
C TYR A 45 -32.95 24.11 -5.01
N VAL A 46 -32.97 22.91 -4.45
CA VAL A 46 -34.05 22.48 -3.55
C VAL A 46 -34.13 23.39 -2.32
N ILE A 47 -32.99 23.71 -1.71
CA ILE A 47 -32.93 24.62 -0.55
C ILE A 47 -33.38 26.02 -0.94
N SER A 48 -32.88 26.58 -2.04
CA SER A 48 -33.24 27.91 -2.49
C SER A 48 -34.69 27.99 -2.96
N ALA A 49 -35.22 26.96 -3.61
CA ALA A 49 -36.61 26.88 -4.02
C ALA A 49 -37.56 26.81 -2.82
N ALA A 50 -37.16 26.08 -1.75
CA ALA A 50 -37.92 26.03 -0.51
C ALA A 50 -37.95 27.40 0.22
N ARG A 51 -36.89 28.21 0.08
CA ARG A 51 -36.79 29.52 0.75
C ARG A 51 -37.41 30.67 -0.05
N TYR A 52 -37.15 30.73 -1.34
CA TYR A 52 -37.45 31.89 -2.20
C TYR A 52 -38.48 31.57 -3.31
N GLY A 53 -38.89 30.31 -3.44
CA GLY A 53 -39.75 29.82 -4.52
C GLY A 53 -38.97 29.27 -5.72
N PRO A 54 -39.59 28.45 -6.59
CA PRO A 54 -38.86 27.70 -7.64
C PRO A 54 -38.10 28.59 -8.64
N GLY A 55 -38.71 29.69 -9.10
CA GLY A 55 -38.09 30.60 -10.06
C GLY A 55 -36.88 31.35 -9.49
N GLU A 56 -37.04 31.97 -8.33
CA GLU A 56 -35.97 32.68 -7.64
C GLU A 56 -34.86 31.75 -7.16
N GLY A 57 -35.22 30.51 -6.77
CA GLY A 57 -34.25 29.48 -6.41
C GLY A 57 -33.31 29.12 -7.57
N PHE A 58 -33.84 29.00 -8.79
CA PHE A 58 -33.02 28.78 -9.98
C PHE A 58 -32.06 29.97 -10.24
N TYR A 59 -32.56 31.21 -10.17
CA TYR A 59 -31.73 32.39 -10.35
C TYR A 59 -30.67 32.55 -9.26
N ALA A 60 -30.93 32.15 -8.02
CA ALA A 60 -29.95 32.14 -6.94
C ALA A 60 -28.77 31.20 -7.26
N VAL A 61 -29.07 29.97 -7.70
CA VAL A 61 -28.05 28.98 -8.08
C VAL A 61 -27.26 29.43 -9.32
N ALA A 62 -27.95 29.92 -10.36
CA ALA A 62 -27.29 30.41 -11.57
C ALA A 62 -26.38 31.63 -11.30
N ARG A 63 -26.80 32.54 -10.40
CA ARG A 63 -25.96 33.65 -9.92
C ARG A 63 -24.73 33.12 -9.19
N ALA A 64 -24.87 32.14 -8.30
CA ALA A 64 -23.73 31.56 -7.57
C ALA A 64 -22.67 30.95 -8.52
N ILE A 65 -23.08 30.22 -9.56
CA ILE A 65 -22.15 29.68 -10.57
C ILE A 65 -21.46 30.81 -11.34
N ARG A 66 -22.23 31.80 -11.80
CA ARG A 66 -21.68 32.94 -12.56
C ARG A 66 -20.68 33.72 -11.72
N ASP A 67 -21.01 33.99 -10.46
CA ASP A 67 -20.17 34.75 -9.54
C ASP A 67 -18.90 33.94 -9.19
N LEU A 68 -18.99 32.61 -9.06
CA LEU A 68 -17.81 31.74 -8.91
C LEU A 68 -16.83 31.93 -10.07
N LEU A 69 -17.30 31.78 -11.31
CA LEU A 69 -16.45 31.78 -12.50
C LEU A 69 -15.96 33.17 -12.90
N ARG A 70 -16.80 34.21 -12.76
CA ARG A 70 -16.47 35.56 -13.24
C ARG A 70 -15.83 36.45 -12.19
N THR A 71 -16.20 36.30 -10.92
CA THR A 71 -15.76 37.25 -9.88
C THR A 71 -14.92 36.60 -8.80
N ASP A 72 -15.34 35.44 -8.27
CA ASP A 72 -14.77 34.89 -7.04
C ASP A 72 -13.50 34.08 -7.27
N LEU A 73 -13.42 33.25 -8.31
CA LEU A 73 -12.18 32.53 -8.67
C LEU A 73 -11.10 33.47 -9.23
N PRO A 74 -11.36 34.32 -10.25
CA PRO A 74 -10.31 35.22 -10.76
C PRO A 74 -9.86 36.25 -9.72
N GLY A 75 -10.73 36.57 -8.77
CA GLY A 75 -10.47 37.53 -7.72
C GLY A 75 -9.88 36.94 -6.45
N THR A 76 -9.56 35.64 -6.38
CA THR A 76 -8.88 35.05 -5.22
C THR A 76 -7.45 35.54 -5.12
N SER A 77 -7.09 36.12 -3.98
CA SER A 77 -5.72 36.53 -3.73
C SER A 77 -4.96 35.48 -2.90
N PRO A 78 -3.81 34.96 -3.39
CA PRO A 78 -2.95 34.07 -2.60
C PRO A 78 -2.52 34.67 -1.25
N SER A 79 -2.29 35.98 -1.19
CA SER A 79 -1.86 36.64 0.05
C SER A 79 -2.94 36.62 1.14
N ARG A 80 -4.21 36.73 0.76
CA ARG A 80 -5.35 36.65 1.69
C ARG A 80 -5.58 35.22 2.16
N ILE A 81 -5.44 34.25 1.25
CA ILE A 81 -5.50 32.82 1.58
C ILE A 81 -4.43 32.48 2.64
N VAL A 82 -3.18 32.92 2.44
CA VAL A 82 -2.09 32.71 3.39
C VAL A 82 -2.37 33.39 4.74
N ALA A 83 -2.94 34.60 4.74
CA ALA A 83 -3.32 35.29 5.97
C ALA A 83 -4.38 34.52 6.78
N LEU A 84 -5.40 33.98 6.11
CA LEU A 84 -6.45 33.15 6.73
C LEU A 84 -5.92 31.79 7.18
N ALA A 85 -5.06 31.17 6.38
CA ALA A 85 -4.38 29.93 6.76
C ALA A 85 -3.52 30.10 8.01
N ARG A 86 -2.79 31.22 8.12
CA ARG A 86 -2.01 31.55 9.31
C ARG A 86 -2.90 31.79 10.53
N LEU A 87 -4.08 32.36 10.36
CA LEU A 87 -5.06 32.51 11.44
C LEU A 87 -5.54 31.13 11.92
N ALA A 88 -5.99 30.27 11.01
CA ALA A 88 -6.44 28.92 11.32
C ALA A 88 -5.35 28.08 12.00
N PHE A 89 -4.11 28.19 11.53
CA PHE A 89 -2.95 27.54 12.13
C PHE A 89 -2.72 27.99 13.59
N LYS A 90 -2.72 29.31 13.85
CA LYS A 90 -2.56 29.86 15.21
C LYS A 90 -3.70 29.42 16.13
N GLU A 91 -4.91 29.35 15.61
CA GLU A 91 -6.08 28.89 16.34
C GLU A 91 -5.94 27.42 16.75
N ALA A 92 -5.54 26.55 15.82
CA ALA A 92 -5.31 25.14 16.09
C ALA A 92 -4.22 24.95 17.18
N ILE A 93 -3.09 25.65 17.08
CA ILE A 93 -2.02 25.58 18.09
C ILE A 93 -2.54 26.03 19.48
N ARG A 94 -3.33 27.10 19.54
CA ARG A 94 -3.89 27.59 20.80
C ARG A 94 -4.80 26.57 21.48
N ARG A 95 -5.47 25.73 20.70
CA ARG A 95 -6.30 24.61 21.18
C ARG A 95 -5.48 23.40 21.64
N ARG A 96 -4.15 23.54 21.77
CA ARG A 96 -3.26 22.50 22.30
C ARG A 96 -3.25 21.23 21.45
N VAL A 97 -3.49 21.32 20.14
CA VAL A 97 -3.47 20.15 19.24
C VAL A 97 -2.09 19.49 19.14
N LEU A 98 -1.01 20.23 19.39
CA LEU A 98 0.36 19.71 19.39
C LEU A 98 0.63 18.69 20.51
N PHE A 99 -0.24 18.59 21.52
CA PHE A 99 -0.13 17.55 22.55
C PHE A 99 -0.24 16.14 21.98
N VAL A 100 -0.82 15.97 20.79
CA VAL A 100 -0.85 14.68 20.08
C VAL A 100 0.56 14.20 19.73
N VAL A 101 1.52 15.11 19.47
CA VAL A 101 2.94 14.73 19.28
C VAL A 101 3.51 14.15 20.57
N GLY A 102 3.18 14.75 21.73
CA GLY A 102 3.55 14.21 23.03
C GLY A 102 2.92 12.86 23.33
N LEU A 103 1.62 12.70 23.04
CA LEU A 103 0.91 11.43 23.14
C LEU A 103 1.56 10.35 22.27
N PHE A 104 1.97 10.70 21.05
CA PHE A 104 2.69 9.80 20.15
C PHE A 104 4.02 9.34 20.76
N VAL A 105 4.81 10.25 21.31
CA VAL A 105 6.06 9.89 22.01
C VAL A 105 5.80 8.95 23.19
N VAL A 106 4.76 9.19 23.99
CA VAL A 106 4.37 8.28 25.07
C VAL A 106 4.00 6.90 24.54
N ILE A 107 3.26 6.82 23.43
CA ILE A 107 2.94 5.55 22.77
C ILE A 107 4.22 4.82 22.34
N LEU A 108 5.20 5.50 21.76
CA LEU A 108 6.49 4.90 21.39
C LEU A 108 7.25 4.37 22.61
N LEU A 109 7.27 5.11 23.72
CA LEU A 109 7.93 4.68 24.96
C LEU A 109 7.31 3.40 25.53
N LEU A 110 5.98 3.28 25.49
CA LEU A 110 5.27 2.09 25.94
C LEU A 110 5.34 0.94 24.93
N ALA A 111 5.55 1.23 23.64
CA ALA A 111 5.62 0.23 22.58
C ALA A 111 6.72 -0.80 22.80
N GLY A 112 7.85 -0.40 23.41
CA GLY A 112 8.94 -1.31 23.74
C GLY A 112 8.55 -2.48 24.65
N TRP A 113 7.44 -2.39 25.38
CA TRP A 113 6.91 -3.50 26.20
C TRP A 113 6.06 -4.49 25.40
N PHE A 114 5.53 -4.08 24.24
CA PHE A 114 4.62 -4.88 23.43
C PHE A 114 5.25 -5.38 22.13
N LEU A 115 6.27 -4.69 21.62
CA LEU A 115 7.01 -5.12 20.43
C LEU A 115 8.01 -6.20 20.84
N ASN A 116 7.96 -7.34 20.15
CA ASN A 116 8.87 -8.44 20.39
C ASN A 116 10.09 -8.34 19.45
N PRO A 117 11.29 -7.96 19.95
CA PRO A 117 12.51 -7.90 19.14
C PRO A 117 12.96 -9.29 18.67
N GLU A 118 12.42 -10.36 19.26
CA GLU A 118 12.72 -11.75 18.94
C GLU A 118 11.81 -12.34 17.86
N SER A 119 10.94 -11.54 17.23
CA SER A 119 10.15 -11.96 16.07
C SER A 119 11.04 -12.28 14.85
N ASP A 120 10.50 -13.02 13.87
CA ASP A 120 11.25 -13.41 12.67
C ASP A 120 11.48 -12.26 11.68
N ASP A 121 10.65 -11.21 11.76
CA ASP A 121 10.82 -9.96 11.01
C ASP A 121 10.54 -8.75 11.94
N PRO A 122 11.51 -8.38 12.80
CA PRO A 122 11.32 -7.30 13.76
C PRO A 122 11.25 -5.94 13.08
N ALA A 123 11.93 -5.74 11.95
CA ALA A 123 11.88 -4.47 11.22
C ALA A 123 10.47 -4.16 10.72
N ARG A 124 9.81 -5.14 10.08
CA ARG A 124 8.43 -4.99 9.65
C ARG A 124 7.48 -4.70 10.81
N LEU A 125 7.67 -5.35 11.95
CA LEU A 125 6.87 -5.12 13.15
C LEU A 125 7.00 -3.67 13.65
N TYR A 126 8.23 -3.18 13.84
CA TYR A 126 8.49 -1.82 14.33
C TYR A 126 8.00 -0.76 13.34
N ILE A 127 8.31 -0.90 12.05
CA ILE A 127 7.92 0.05 11.00
C ILE A 127 6.38 0.09 10.85
N SER A 128 5.72 -1.06 10.81
CA SER A 128 4.25 -1.13 10.71
C SER A 128 3.59 -0.47 11.93
N PHE A 129 4.13 -0.69 13.13
CA PHE A 129 3.62 -0.09 14.35
C PHE A 129 3.70 1.44 14.32
N VAL A 130 4.87 2.02 14.04
CA VAL A 130 5.04 3.49 14.06
C VAL A 130 4.21 4.18 12.98
N LEU A 131 4.12 3.59 11.78
CA LEU A 131 3.32 4.13 10.68
C LEU A 131 1.82 4.04 10.99
N THR A 132 1.35 2.92 11.53
CA THR A 132 -0.06 2.72 11.90
C THR A 132 -0.49 3.65 13.04
N ALA A 133 0.34 3.74 14.09
CA ALA A 133 0.09 4.65 15.22
C ALA A 133 0.05 6.12 14.77
N THR A 134 1.01 6.53 13.93
CA THR A 134 1.02 7.88 13.35
C THR A 134 -0.24 8.12 12.53
N ASN A 135 -0.60 7.18 11.65
CA ASN A 135 -1.75 7.33 10.77
C ASN A 135 -3.03 7.54 11.57
N TYR A 136 -3.38 6.64 12.50
CA TYR A 136 -4.63 6.76 13.25
C TYR A 136 -4.71 8.04 14.10
N LEU A 137 -3.62 8.46 14.76
CA LEU A 137 -3.61 9.70 15.54
C LEU A 137 -3.83 10.93 14.66
N VAL A 138 -3.17 10.99 13.51
CA VAL A 138 -3.21 12.15 12.62
C VAL A 138 -4.55 12.23 11.89
N LEU A 139 -5.10 11.10 11.44
CA LEU A 139 -6.44 11.07 10.83
C LEU A 139 -7.53 11.45 11.83
N ALA A 140 -7.46 10.95 13.07
CA ALA A 140 -8.40 11.34 14.13
C ALA A 140 -8.31 12.85 14.42
N LEU A 141 -7.11 13.39 14.57
CA LEU A 141 -6.92 14.81 14.80
C LEU A 141 -7.43 15.65 13.62
N ALA A 142 -7.09 15.27 12.38
CA ALA A 142 -7.55 15.94 11.17
C ALA A 142 -9.08 16.03 11.12
N LEU A 143 -9.76 14.94 11.47
CA LEU A 143 -11.22 14.88 11.58
C LEU A 143 -11.74 15.88 12.62
N PHE A 144 -11.17 15.90 13.83
CA PHE A 144 -11.61 16.82 14.89
C PHE A 144 -11.37 18.29 14.54
N ILE A 145 -10.17 18.66 14.08
CA ILE A 145 -9.84 20.07 13.85
C ILE A 145 -10.64 20.68 12.69
N SER A 146 -10.91 19.89 11.65
CA SER A 146 -11.59 20.37 10.45
C SER A 146 -13.10 20.41 10.62
N ALA A 147 -13.69 19.41 11.29
CA ALA A 147 -15.14 19.35 11.51
C ALA A 147 -15.67 20.48 12.41
N PHE A 148 -14.90 20.90 13.41
CA PHE A 148 -15.31 21.96 14.34
C PHE A 148 -14.92 23.37 13.90
N SER A 149 -14.16 23.53 12.81
CA SER A 149 -13.52 24.81 12.49
C SER A 149 -14.50 25.95 12.24
N LEU A 150 -15.37 25.82 11.23
CA LEU A 150 -16.32 26.87 10.85
C LEU A 150 -17.53 26.95 11.78
N PRO A 151 -18.09 25.82 12.28
CA PRO A 151 -19.21 25.86 13.21
C PRO A 151 -18.89 26.64 14.48
N GLN A 152 -17.68 26.48 15.02
CA GLN A 152 -17.28 27.24 16.20
C GLN A 152 -17.00 28.71 15.89
N ASP A 153 -16.54 29.06 14.70
CA ASP A 153 -16.45 30.46 14.30
C ASP A 153 -17.82 31.14 14.23
N ILE A 154 -18.82 30.40 13.77
CA ILE A 154 -20.22 30.86 13.69
C ILE A 154 -20.80 31.02 15.09
N GLU A 155 -20.64 30.01 15.93
CA GLU A 155 -21.16 29.98 17.30
C GLU A 155 -20.53 31.09 18.17
N ASN A 156 -19.22 31.32 18.03
CA ASN A 156 -18.50 32.39 18.71
C ASN A 156 -18.63 33.77 18.05
N ARG A 157 -19.41 33.89 16.97
CA ARG A 157 -19.62 35.12 16.19
C ARG A 157 -18.33 35.72 15.60
N THR A 158 -17.23 34.98 15.55
CA THR A 158 -15.96 35.46 14.99
C THR A 158 -16.05 35.58 13.47
N ILE A 159 -16.81 34.71 12.80
CA ILE A 159 -16.98 34.72 11.34
C ILE A 159 -17.53 36.06 10.83
N TYR A 160 -18.42 36.71 11.58
CA TYR A 160 -19.01 38.00 11.23
C TYR A 160 -17.97 39.12 11.17
N THR A 161 -16.87 39.01 11.91
CA THR A 161 -15.76 39.97 11.84
C THR A 161 -14.83 39.75 10.65
N ILE A 162 -14.88 38.56 10.06
CA ILE A 162 -14.07 38.19 8.89
C ILE A 162 -14.81 38.60 7.61
N VAL A 163 -16.12 38.35 7.53
CA VAL A 163 -16.94 38.66 6.34
C VAL A 163 -17.19 40.16 6.14
N THR A 164 -16.96 41.00 7.16
CA THR A 164 -17.00 42.47 7.00
C THR A 164 -15.77 43.02 6.25
N LYS A 165 -14.71 42.22 6.13
CA LYS A 165 -13.55 42.54 5.29
C LYS A 165 -13.82 42.04 3.87
N PRO A 166 -13.17 42.60 2.82
CA PRO A 166 -13.35 42.16 1.44
C PRO A 166 -12.65 40.81 1.19
N VAL A 167 -13.13 39.76 1.86
CA VAL A 167 -12.64 38.39 1.82
C VAL A 167 -13.70 37.52 1.15
N ARG A 168 -13.31 36.73 0.15
CA ARG A 168 -14.22 35.89 -0.61
C ARG A 168 -14.45 34.55 0.08
N ALA A 169 -15.59 33.92 -0.17
CA ALA A 169 -15.88 32.57 0.35
C ALA A 169 -14.83 31.53 -0.08
N THR A 170 -14.33 31.65 -1.31
CA THR A 170 -13.22 30.83 -1.83
C THR A 170 -11.94 30.96 -0.97
N GLU A 171 -11.62 32.17 -0.54
CA GLU A 171 -10.44 32.46 0.30
C GLU A 171 -10.59 31.91 1.72
N ILE A 172 -11.81 31.94 2.28
CA ILE A 172 -12.12 31.39 3.60
C ILE A 172 -11.92 29.87 3.62
N VAL A 173 -12.48 29.16 2.63
CA VAL A 173 -12.40 27.69 2.54
C VAL A 173 -10.95 27.26 2.33
N LEU A 174 -10.25 27.81 1.33
CA LEU A 174 -8.86 27.46 1.05
C LEU A 174 -7.94 27.84 2.21
N GLY A 175 -8.17 28.99 2.85
CA GLY A 175 -7.43 29.40 4.03
C GLY A 175 -7.57 28.38 5.17
N ARG A 176 -8.80 27.94 5.48
CA ARG A 176 -9.05 26.93 6.51
C ARG A 176 -8.41 25.58 6.17
N MET A 177 -8.60 25.08 4.95
CA MET A 177 -7.99 23.82 4.50
C MET A 177 -6.45 23.86 4.59
N LEU A 178 -5.81 24.87 3.98
CA LEU A 178 -4.35 24.98 3.99
C LEU A 178 -3.79 25.24 5.39
N GLY A 179 -4.51 25.98 6.23
CA GLY A 179 -4.14 26.22 7.63
C GLY A 179 -4.05 24.92 8.43
N PHE A 180 -5.06 24.05 8.34
CA PHE A 180 -5.04 22.76 9.03
C PHE A 180 -4.07 21.76 8.40
N VAL A 181 -3.89 21.79 7.09
CA VAL A 181 -2.84 20.99 6.41
C VAL A 181 -1.46 21.40 6.95
N ALA A 182 -1.20 22.70 7.10
CA ALA A 182 0.07 23.20 7.66
C ALA A 182 0.28 22.76 9.13
N VAL A 183 -0.78 22.72 9.95
CA VAL A 183 -0.72 22.15 11.32
C VAL A 183 -0.28 20.70 11.26
N GLY A 184 -0.94 19.91 10.41
CA GLY A 184 -0.60 18.50 10.21
C GLY A 184 0.83 18.27 9.73
N THR A 185 1.31 19.08 8.78
CA THR A 185 2.72 19.03 8.32
C THR A 185 3.69 19.26 9.47
N VAL A 186 3.46 20.30 10.29
CA VAL A 186 4.31 20.61 11.45
C VAL A 186 4.32 19.50 12.48
N MET A 187 3.24 18.74 12.60
CA MET A 187 3.14 17.59 13.52
C MET A 187 3.82 16.34 12.97
N LEU A 188 3.69 16.07 11.68
CA LEU A 188 4.28 14.89 11.05
C LEU A 188 5.82 14.93 11.03
N ILE A 189 6.44 16.11 10.98
CA ILE A 189 7.91 16.24 11.01
C ILE A 189 8.53 15.62 12.29
N PRO A 190 8.18 16.07 13.52
CA PRO A 190 8.73 15.48 14.74
C PRO A 190 8.28 14.03 14.93
N MET A 191 7.07 13.65 14.52
CA MET A 191 6.61 12.26 14.58
C MET A 191 7.43 11.35 13.66
N GLY A 192 7.75 11.80 12.44
CA GLY A 192 8.60 11.06 11.50
C GLY A 192 10.03 10.93 12.00
N LEU A 193 10.60 12.01 12.55
CA LEU A 193 11.93 11.96 13.16
C LEU A 193 11.98 11.01 14.35
N ALA A 194 11.01 11.10 15.27
CA ALA A 194 10.92 10.20 16.43
C ALA A 194 10.76 8.74 15.99
N SER A 195 9.99 8.49 14.93
CA SER A 195 9.80 7.14 14.37
C SER A 195 11.08 6.58 13.75
N TYR A 196 11.81 7.39 12.99
CA TYR A 196 13.11 6.99 12.46
C TYR A 196 14.06 6.59 13.59
N ILE A 197 14.20 7.45 14.62
CA ILE A 197 15.09 7.19 15.76
C ILE A 197 14.63 5.94 16.52
N PHE A 198 13.33 5.77 16.75
CA PHE A 198 12.77 4.63 17.46
C PHE A 198 13.01 3.30 16.73
N VAL A 199 12.83 3.28 15.40
CA VAL A 199 13.05 2.08 14.59
C VAL A 199 14.54 1.75 14.53
N ASP A 200 15.39 2.73 14.22
CA ASP A 200 16.85 2.58 14.14
C ASP A 200 17.43 2.04 15.45
N ARG A 201 17.10 2.68 16.58
CA ARG A 201 17.56 2.26 17.90
C ARG A 201 16.91 0.98 18.41
N GLY A 202 15.70 0.69 17.99
CA GLY A 202 14.99 -0.54 18.38
C GLY A 202 15.60 -1.79 17.74
N LEU A 203 16.09 -1.66 16.50
CA LEU A 203 16.66 -2.77 15.73
C LEU A 203 18.16 -2.96 15.97
N ASP A 204 18.86 -1.91 16.39
CA ASP A 204 20.28 -1.99 16.72
C ASP A 204 20.57 -3.02 17.83
N HIS A 205 21.55 -3.86 17.58
CA HIS A 205 22.05 -4.88 18.51
C HIS A 205 23.47 -5.31 18.10
N THR A 206 24.22 -5.86 19.05
CA THR A 206 25.61 -6.27 18.82
C THR A 206 25.79 -7.69 19.28
N HIS A 207 26.45 -8.48 18.44
CA HIS A 207 27.01 -9.78 18.79
C HIS A 207 28.40 -9.55 19.37
N TYR A 208 28.69 -10.07 20.55
CA TYR A 208 29.92 -9.74 21.28
C TYR A 208 31.03 -10.78 21.06
N GLU A 209 30.64 -12.03 20.79
CA GLU A 209 31.56 -13.15 20.74
C GLU A 209 31.35 -14.00 19.48
N VAL A 210 32.44 -14.60 19.02
CA VAL A 210 32.41 -15.72 18.07
C VAL A 210 32.57 -17.00 18.89
N VAL A 211 31.53 -17.84 18.89
CA VAL A 211 31.45 -19.05 19.72
C VAL A 211 32.28 -20.18 19.11
N GLU A 212 32.28 -20.28 17.79
CA GLU A 212 33.00 -21.30 17.03
C GLU A 212 33.64 -20.65 15.81
N ALA A 213 34.89 -20.99 15.51
CA ALA A 213 35.60 -20.56 14.30
C ALA A 213 36.60 -21.65 13.91
N ASP A 214 36.33 -22.31 12.79
CA ASP A 214 37.17 -23.35 12.21
C ASP A 214 37.81 -22.85 10.92
N GLU A 215 39.07 -23.20 10.70
CA GLU A 215 39.77 -22.91 9.45
C GLU A 215 39.75 -24.17 8.56
N ILE A 216 39.05 -24.08 7.42
CA ILE A 216 38.86 -25.18 6.47
C ILE A 216 39.33 -24.68 5.10
N ASP A 217 40.36 -25.32 4.53
CA ASP A 217 40.95 -24.95 3.23
C ASP A 217 41.35 -23.45 3.13
N GLY A 218 41.83 -22.87 4.22
CA GLY A 218 42.22 -21.46 4.32
C GLY A 218 41.05 -20.47 4.43
N ARG A 219 39.81 -20.97 4.49
CA ARG A 219 38.61 -20.19 4.82
C ARG A 219 38.30 -20.29 6.30
N ILE A 220 37.95 -19.17 6.93
CA ILE A 220 37.50 -19.17 8.32
C ILE A 220 35.97 -19.23 8.31
N VAL A 221 35.41 -20.34 8.79
CA VAL A 221 33.97 -20.52 8.95
C VAL A 221 33.65 -20.50 10.43
N GLY A 222 32.72 -19.66 10.85
CA GLY A 222 32.41 -19.52 12.26
C GLY A 222 30.96 -19.16 12.55
N LYS A 223 30.65 -19.07 13.83
CA LYS A 223 29.32 -18.77 14.35
C LYS A 223 29.39 -17.75 15.48
N THR A 224 28.49 -16.77 15.45
CA THR A 224 28.38 -15.74 16.50
C THR A 224 27.63 -16.26 17.72
N ASP A 225 27.75 -15.53 18.82
CA ASP A 225 26.93 -15.70 20.02
C ASP A 225 25.43 -15.54 19.73
N ARG A 226 24.61 -16.04 20.66
CA ARG A 226 23.16 -15.98 20.54
C ARG A 226 22.63 -14.73 21.23
N VAL A 227 22.39 -13.68 20.45
CA VAL A 227 21.80 -12.41 20.91
C VAL A 227 20.38 -12.30 20.38
N ARG A 228 19.42 -11.83 21.20
CA ARG A 228 17.99 -11.71 20.81
C ARG A 228 17.44 -12.96 20.09
N LYS A 229 17.76 -14.14 20.63
CA LYS A 229 17.39 -15.49 20.17
C LYS A 229 17.87 -15.92 18.78
N HIS A 230 18.74 -15.17 18.10
CA HIS A 230 19.33 -15.59 16.83
C HIS A 230 20.87 -15.56 16.91
N SER A 231 21.50 -16.21 15.94
CA SER A 231 22.94 -16.27 15.77
C SER A 231 23.23 -16.31 14.28
N HIS A 232 24.39 -15.83 13.91
CA HIS A 232 24.84 -15.82 12.54
C HIS A 232 25.96 -16.81 12.32
N THR A 233 26.01 -17.39 11.13
CA THR A 233 27.21 -18.05 10.60
C THR A 233 27.96 -17.05 9.73
N PHE A 234 29.27 -17.15 9.60
CA PHE A 234 30.04 -16.31 8.72
C PHE A 234 31.16 -17.09 8.04
N THR A 235 31.64 -16.54 6.93
CA THR A 235 32.80 -17.06 6.22
C THR A 235 33.71 -15.89 5.85
N ILE A 236 35.00 -16.03 6.11
CA ILE A 236 36.06 -15.12 5.65
C ILE A 236 36.87 -15.88 4.60
N GLU A 237 36.95 -15.31 3.39
CA GLU A 237 37.68 -15.92 2.27
C GLU A 237 39.20 -15.87 2.49
N PRO A 238 39.98 -16.77 1.86
CA PRO A 238 41.42 -16.85 2.09
C PRO A 238 42.11 -15.56 1.67
N GLY A 239 42.89 -14.97 2.59
CA GLY A 239 43.61 -13.71 2.36
C GLY A 239 42.80 -12.45 2.64
N GLU A 240 41.52 -12.57 2.99
CA GLU A 240 40.69 -11.45 3.47
C GLU A 240 40.72 -11.37 5.00
N THR A 241 40.65 -10.15 5.55
CA THR A 241 40.55 -9.90 7.00
C THR A 241 39.12 -9.65 7.45
N GLN A 242 38.19 -9.49 6.52
CA GLN A 242 36.78 -9.21 6.77
C GLN A 242 35.92 -10.21 6.02
N GLY A 243 34.84 -10.65 6.66
CA GLY A 243 33.79 -11.43 6.04
C GLY A 243 32.42 -10.88 6.39
N LEU A 244 31.39 -11.43 5.74
CA LEU A 244 30.00 -11.13 6.04
C LEU A 244 29.35 -12.33 6.71
N THR A 245 28.47 -12.07 7.66
CA THR A 245 27.59 -13.13 8.14
C THR A 245 26.55 -13.52 7.09
N ASN A 246 25.96 -14.71 7.26
CA ASN A 246 24.74 -15.10 6.58
C ASN A 246 23.60 -14.11 6.93
N PHE A 247 22.64 -14.02 6.02
CA PHE A 247 21.47 -13.17 6.21
C PHE A 247 20.44 -13.90 7.06
N VAL A 248 20.11 -13.34 8.23
CA VAL A 248 19.11 -13.92 9.15
C VAL A 248 18.24 -12.78 9.65
N ARG A 249 16.91 -12.94 9.65
CA ARG A 249 15.96 -11.92 10.15
C ARG A 249 16.18 -10.54 9.53
N GLY A 250 16.45 -10.52 8.22
CA GLY A 250 16.55 -9.28 7.45
C GLY A 250 17.88 -8.52 7.61
N HIS A 251 18.90 -9.06 8.27
CA HIS A 251 20.17 -8.36 8.45
C HIS A 251 21.38 -9.31 8.47
N ARG A 252 22.57 -8.70 8.42
CA ARG A 252 23.88 -9.34 8.53
C ARG A 252 24.90 -8.41 9.18
N HIS A 253 26.00 -8.95 9.67
CA HIS A 253 27.09 -8.22 10.28
C HIS A 253 28.37 -8.36 9.47
N VAL A 254 29.24 -7.36 9.57
CA VAL A 254 30.62 -7.47 9.11
C VAL A 254 31.44 -8.09 10.24
N VAL A 255 32.13 -9.18 9.97
CA VAL A 255 33.03 -9.84 10.93
C VAL A 255 34.45 -9.50 10.51
N THR A 256 35.20 -8.85 11.38
CA THR A 256 36.61 -8.51 11.15
C THR A 256 37.49 -9.35 12.06
N ARG A 257 38.45 -10.05 11.48
CA ARG A 257 39.52 -10.71 12.23
C ARG A 257 40.64 -9.71 12.50
N ASN A 258 40.96 -9.51 13.77
CA ASN A 258 42.02 -8.62 14.22
C ASN A 258 43.39 -9.32 14.17
N ASP A 259 44.46 -8.53 14.22
CA ASP A 259 45.85 -9.02 14.18
C ASP A 259 46.22 -9.94 15.37
N ASP A 260 45.51 -9.80 16.49
CA ASP A 260 45.66 -10.65 17.69
C ASP A 260 44.89 -11.98 17.60
N GLY A 261 44.19 -12.23 16.48
CA GLY A 261 43.38 -13.41 16.26
C GLY A 261 41.96 -13.32 16.83
N SER A 262 41.59 -12.22 17.51
CA SER A 262 40.22 -11.99 17.96
C SER A 262 39.29 -11.57 16.82
N PHE A 263 37.98 -11.73 17.03
CA PHE A 263 36.96 -11.32 16.07
C PHE A 263 36.16 -10.14 16.61
N THR A 264 35.93 -9.15 15.76
CA THR A 264 35.01 -8.04 16.04
C THR A 264 33.84 -8.09 15.09
N ILE A 265 32.63 -7.97 15.63
CA ILE A 265 31.40 -8.02 14.87
C ILE A 265 30.83 -6.60 14.83
N GLY A 266 30.64 -6.09 13.61
CA GLY A 266 30.10 -4.76 13.37
C GLY A 266 28.60 -4.66 13.66
N PRO A 267 28.03 -3.44 13.57
CA PRO A 267 26.58 -3.22 13.70
C PRO A 267 25.80 -3.96 12.61
N PRO A 268 24.49 -4.21 12.83
CA PRO A 268 23.64 -4.90 11.87
C PRO A 268 23.46 -4.04 10.61
N THR A 269 23.59 -4.66 9.45
CA THR A 269 23.47 -4.02 8.13
C THR A 269 22.41 -4.72 7.29
N GLY A 270 21.76 -3.98 6.41
CA GLY A 270 20.77 -4.51 5.46
C GLY A 270 19.32 -4.56 5.96
N GLN A 271 19.07 -4.32 7.25
CA GLN A 271 17.70 -4.31 7.80
C GLN A 271 16.90 -3.07 7.42
N LEU A 272 17.55 -1.90 7.41
CA LEU A 272 16.96 -0.62 7.09
C LEU A 272 17.36 -0.17 5.69
N ARG A 273 16.70 -0.76 4.69
CA ARG A 273 16.84 -0.39 3.28
C ARG A 273 15.52 -0.41 2.55
N ALA A 274 15.49 0.20 1.38
CA ALA A 274 14.36 0.18 0.48
C ALA A 274 14.78 -0.42 -0.86
N ARG A 275 14.46 -1.69 -1.08
CA ARG A 275 14.79 -2.39 -2.33
C ARG A 275 13.96 -1.83 -3.47
N ILE A 276 14.56 -1.58 -4.62
CA ILE A 276 13.85 -1.16 -5.84
C ILE A 276 13.66 -2.42 -6.70
N PRO A 277 12.53 -3.12 -6.59
CA PRO A 277 12.29 -4.36 -7.31
C PRO A 277 12.07 -4.12 -8.80
N SER A 278 12.58 -5.03 -9.62
CA SER A 278 12.27 -5.18 -11.04
C SER A 278 11.50 -6.49 -11.19
N TYR A 279 10.18 -6.38 -11.39
CA TYR A 279 9.29 -7.52 -11.54
C TYR A 279 9.28 -8.04 -12.98
N GLY A 280 9.11 -9.35 -13.11
CA GLY A 280 8.88 -10.00 -14.40
C GLY A 280 7.40 -10.30 -14.63
N GLU A 281 7.03 -10.56 -15.87
CA GLU A 281 5.74 -11.18 -16.19
C GLU A 281 5.76 -12.66 -15.84
N ILE A 282 4.63 -13.18 -15.37
CA ILE A 282 4.51 -14.56 -14.87
C ILE A 282 3.57 -15.39 -15.76
N GLN A 283 4.00 -16.59 -16.14
CA GLN A 283 3.22 -17.57 -16.88
C GLN A 283 3.21 -18.89 -16.08
N PHE A 284 2.03 -19.45 -15.84
CA PHE A 284 1.89 -20.74 -15.15
C PHE A 284 1.80 -21.89 -16.14
N TYR A 285 2.26 -23.05 -15.71
CA TYR A 285 2.15 -24.31 -16.43
C TYR A 285 1.55 -25.37 -15.51
N ASP A 286 0.66 -26.18 -16.05
CA ASP A 286 0.03 -27.27 -15.30
C ASP A 286 0.94 -28.50 -15.15
N ARG A 287 0.45 -29.55 -14.50
CA ARG A 287 1.19 -30.79 -14.27
C ARG A 287 1.73 -31.48 -15.53
N ASN A 288 1.12 -31.22 -16.69
CA ASN A 288 1.54 -31.76 -17.99
C ASN A 288 2.53 -30.84 -18.71
N GLY A 289 2.75 -29.62 -18.19
CA GLY A 289 3.57 -28.60 -18.83
C GLY A 289 2.80 -27.76 -19.84
N ASP A 290 1.46 -27.78 -19.82
CA ASP A 290 0.64 -26.94 -20.68
C ASP A 290 0.43 -25.55 -20.04
N PRO A 291 0.49 -24.45 -20.81
CA PRO A 291 0.35 -23.10 -20.29
C PRO A 291 -1.07 -22.85 -19.74
N LYS A 292 -1.15 -22.17 -18.58
CA LYS A 292 -2.37 -21.75 -17.91
C LYS A 292 -2.29 -20.29 -17.45
N GLU A 293 -3.43 -19.62 -17.39
CA GLU A 293 -3.50 -18.24 -16.88
C GLU A 293 -3.21 -18.16 -15.38
N SER A 294 -3.44 -19.24 -14.63
CA SER A 294 -3.17 -19.32 -13.19
C SER A 294 -2.61 -20.70 -12.81
N GLY A 295 -1.94 -20.77 -11.66
CA GLY A 295 -1.52 -22.04 -11.08
C GLY A 295 -2.69 -22.84 -10.52
N ILE A 296 -2.35 -23.95 -9.85
CA ILE A 296 -3.33 -24.85 -9.25
C ILE A 296 -4.01 -24.16 -8.06
N ASP A 297 -5.30 -24.42 -7.93
CA ASP A 297 -6.11 -23.97 -6.81
C ASP A 297 -6.06 -25.02 -5.69
N VAL A 298 -5.53 -24.63 -4.53
CA VAL A 298 -5.48 -25.48 -3.33
C VAL A 298 -6.67 -25.23 -2.37
N GLY A 299 -7.71 -24.52 -2.83
CA GLY A 299 -8.96 -24.31 -2.11
C GLY A 299 -8.94 -23.10 -1.18
N ALA A 300 -9.07 -23.33 0.13
CA ALA A 300 -9.40 -22.31 1.14
C ALA A 300 -8.39 -21.14 1.29
N GLU A 301 -7.21 -21.23 0.65
CA GLU A 301 -6.19 -20.16 0.64
C GLU A 301 -6.39 -19.13 -0.49
N ARG A 302 -7.27 -19.41 -1.46
CA ARG A 302 -7.64 -18.42 -2.45
C ARG A 302 -8.45 -17.33 -1.77
N LEU A 303 -7.86 -16.14 -1.61
CA LEU A 303 -8.62 -14.94 -1.32
C LEU A 303 -9.59 -14.75 -2.49
N ALA A 304 -10.84 -15.23 -2.35
CA ALA A 304 -11.82 -15.12 -3.42
C ALA A 304 -11.78 -13.68 -3.94
N GLY A 305 -11.67 -13.58 -5.25
CA GLY A 305 -11.36 -12.36 -5.97
C GLY A 305 -12.14 -11.11 -5.58
N GLY A 306 -11.71 -9.99 -6.14
CA GLY A 306 -12.35 -8.70 -5.89
C GLY A 306 -12.44 -7.87 -7.16
N TYR A 307 -13.41 -6.94 -7.18
CA TYR A 307 -13.51 -5.97 -8.28
C TYR A 307 -12.31 -5.00 -8.35
N GLY A 308 -11.43 -4.97 -7.35
CA GLY A 308 -10.22 -4.14 -7.36
C GLY A 308 -10.52 -2.68 -7.74
N SER A 309 -9.76 -2.14 -8.69
CA SER A 309 -9.88 -0.76 -9.19
C SER A 309 -10.91 -0.56 -10.33
N ALA A 310 -11.92 -1.42 -10.45
CA ALA A 310 -12.95 -1.32 -11.51
C ALA A 310 -13.70 0.02 -11.55
N GLY A 311 -13.79 0.73 -10.42
CA GLY A 311 -14.45 2.04 -10.30
C GLY A 311 -15.80 2.10 -11.00
N ILE A 312 -16.01 3.02 -11.94
CA ILE A 312 -17.33 3.23 -12.57
C ILE A 312 -17.76 2.05 -13.44
N SER A 313 -16.84 1.30 -14.05
CA SER A 313 -17.22 0.15 -14.90
C SER A 313 -17.98 -0.93 -14.11
N ARG A 314 -17.74 -1.01 -12.79
CA ARG A 314 -18.52 -1.83 -11.85
C ARG A 314 -19.94 -1.30 -11.67
N LEU A 315 -20.12 0.01 -11.46
CA LEU A 315 -21.44 0.62 -11.28
C LEU A 315 -22.37 0.40 -12.48
N ILE A 316 -21.82 0.42 -13.70
CA ILE A 316 -22.57 0.19 -14.95
C ILE A 316 -22.63 -1.29 -15.39
N GLY A 317 -22.10 -2.22 -14.59
CA GLY A 317 -22.18 -3.66 -14.85
C GLY A 317 -21.31 -4.18 -16.00
N VAL A 318 -20.27 -3.43 -16.39
CA VAL A 318 -19.36 -3.80 -17.48
C VAL A 318 -18.11 -4.54 -16.96
N ALA A 319 -17.74 -4.32 -15.69
CA ALA A 319 -16.62 -5.03 -15.07
C ALA A 319 -16.92 -6.53 -14.92
N LYS A 320 -16.03 -7.38 -15.44
CA LYS A 320 -16.06 -8.85 -15.25
C LYS A 320 -14.71 -9.35 -14.73
N GLY A 321 -14.74 -10.48 -14.00
CA GLY A 321 -13.56 -11.22 -13.56
C GLY A 321 -12.91 -10.73 -12.27
N ASN A 322 -11.99 -11.55 -11.73
CA ASN A 322 -11.18 -11.20 -10.57
C ASN A 322 -10.04 -10.26 -10.96
N ARG A 323 -9.80 -9.22 -10.15
CA ARG A 323 -8.76 -8.21 -10.38
C ARG A 323 -7.73 -8.10 -9.26
N LYS A 324 -7.75 -9.01 -8.28
CA LYS A 324 -6.73 -9.10 -7.25
C LYS A 324 -5.69 -10.14 -7.65
N LEU A 325 -4.42 -9.88 -7.34
CA LEU A 325 -3.38 -10.90 -7.48
C LEU A 325 -3.64 -11.99 -6.43
N GLU A 326 -3.88 -13.20 -6.91
CA GLU A 326 -4.01 -14.38 -6.07
C GLU A 326 -2.72 -15.18 -6.07
N HIS A 327 -2.43 -15.83 -4.93
CA HIS A 327 -1.36 -16.82 -4.90
C HIS A 327 -1.81 -18.01 -5.73
N SER A 328 -0.98 -18.36 -6.70
CA SER A 328 -1.17 -19.50 -7.58
C SER A 328 -0.13 -20.55 -7.20
N TYR A 329 -0.56 -21.82 -7.14
CA TYR A 329 0.29 -22.89 -6.62
C TYR A 329 0.87 -23.75 -7.73
N ILE A 330 2.12 -24.17 -7.54
CA ILE A 330 2.86 -25.05 -8.43
C ILE A 330 2.93 -26.42 -7.75
N GLU A 331 2.41 -27.46 -8.39
CA GLU A 331 2.44 -28.84 -7.89
C GLU A 331 3.83 -29.47 -8.07
N GLY A 332 4.39 -29.97 -6.98
CA GLY A 332 5.71 -30.61 -6.97
C GLY A 332 5.71 -32.03 -7.50
N GLY A 333 6.86 -32.44 -8.02
CA GLY A 333 7.03 -33.75 -8.67
C GLY A 333 6.35 -33.87 -10.04
N THR A 334 5.91 -32.75 -10.64
CA THR A 334 5.26 -32.70 -11.97
C THR A 334 6.03 -31.79 -12.93
N LEU A 335 5.52 -31.60 -14.16
CA LEU A 335 6.03 -30.59 -15.09
C LEU A 335 5.53 -29.17 -14.77
N GLY A 336 4.67 -29.02 -13.76
CA GLY A 336 4.14 -27.74 -13.31
C GLY A 336 5.24 -26.78 -12.91
N MET A 337 5.15 -25.54 -13.39
CA MET A 337 6.13 -24.49 -13.13
C MET A 337 5.53 -23.10 -13.23
N ALA A 338 6.19 -22.12 -12.62
CA ALA A 338 5.97 -20.71 -12.90
C ALA A 338 7.19 -20.16 -13.64
N GLU A 339 6.95 -19.57 -14.81
CA GLU A 339 7.97 -18.91 -15.62
C GLU A 339 7.87 -17.41 -15.42
N PHE A 340 8.97 -16.80 -14.99
CA PHE A 340 9.10 -15.36 -14.86
C PHE A 340 9.94 -14.82 -16.00
N THR A 341 9.40 -13.91 -16.79
CA THR A 341 10.12 -13.23 -17.87
C THR A 341 10.48 -11.82 -17.40
N PHE A 342 11.77 -11.52 -17.30
CA PHE A 342 12.29 -10.23 -16.92
C PHE A 342 12.81 -9.47 -18.14
N ASP A 343 12.42 -8.20 -18.24
CA ASP A 343 12.91 -7.28 -19.26
C ASP A 343 13.97 -6.33 -18.68
N ASN A 344 14.73 -5.69 -19.58
CA ASN A 344 15.79 -4.73 -19.23
C ASN A 344 16.87 -5.31 -18.30
N VAL A 345 17.23 -6.58 -18.48
CA VAL A 345 18.37 -7.20 -17.79
C VAL A 345 19.64 -6.86 -18.57
N THR A 346 20.34 -5.80 -18.17
CA THR A 346 21.52 -5.30 -18.91
C THR A 346 22.74 -5.15 -18.01
N ARG A 347 23.94 -5.18 -18.62
CA ARG A 347 25.23 -4.96 -17.94
C ARG A 347 25.29 -3.64 -17.16
N GLN A 348 24.56 -2.62 -17.62
CA GLN A 348 24.52 -1.31 -16.97
C GLN A 348 23.67 -1.33 -15.69
N ARG A 349 22.59 -2.11 -15.66
CA ARG A 349 21.73 -2.26 -14.47
C ARG A 349 22.28 -3.27 -13.48
N PHE A 350 23.08 -4.23 -13.94
CA PHE A 350 23.67 -5.28 -13.13
C PHE A 350 25.17 -5.44 -13.48
N PRO A 351 26.03 -4.54 -12.95
CA PRO A 351 27.45 -4.49 -13.33
C PRO A 351 28.27 -5.65 -12.78
N ASP A 352 27.98 -6.10 -11.55
CA ASP A 352 28.80 -7.10 -10.84
C ASP A 352 28.11 -8.45 -10.71
N LYS A 353 26.80 -8.44 -10.47
CA LYS A 353 25.93 -9.59 -10.20
C LYS A 353 24.48 -9.23 -10.43
N ILE A 354 23.64 -10.25 -10.62
CA ILE A 354 22.18 -10.09 -10.70
C ILE A 354 21.59 -10.54 -9.35
N PRO A 355 21.36 -9.62 -8.39
CA PRO A 355 20.65 -9.95 -7.15
C PRO A 355 19.17 -10.16 -7.44
N PHE A 356 18.59 -11.17 -6.79
CA PHE A 356 17.17 -11.50 -6.87
C PHE A 356 16.68 -12.02 -5.53
N ASP A 357 15.42 -11.73 -5.23
CA ASP A 357 14.82 -12.07 -3.94
C ASP A 357 13.60 -12.97 -4.17
N LEU A 358 13.41 -13.94 -3.27
CA LEU A 358 12.32 -14.91 -3.30
C LEU A 358 11.38 -14.69 -2.10
N SER A 359 10.10 -14.61 -2.38
CA SER A 359 9.01 -14.61 -1.39
C SER A 359 7.98 -15.65 -1.82
N ILE A 360 8.26 -16.90 -1.49
CA ILE A 360 7.49 -18.06 -1.92
C ILE A 360 6.79 -18.66 -0.71
N ARG A 361 5.52 -19.03 -0.87
CA ARG A 361 4.79 -19.79 0.14
C ARG A 361 4.96 -21.27 -0.11
N ALA A 362 5.10 -22.04 0.96
CA ALA A 362 5.03 -23.48 0.90
C ALA A 362 3.67 -23.91 1.44
N TYR A 363 2.97 -24.77 0.68
CA TYR A 363 1.73 -25.39 1.09
C TYR A 363 1.93 -26.89 1.17
N ARG A 364 1.71 -27.44 2.36
CA ARG A 364 1.88 -28.86 2.64
C ARG A 364 0.54 -29.59 2.58
N SER A 365 0.40 -30.54 1.68
CA SER A 365 -0.83 -31.34 1.55
C SER A 365 -0.96 -32.42 2.63
N PHE A 366 0.16 -32.92 3.15
CA PHE A 366 0.22 -33.82 4.29
C PHE A 366 1.37 -33.44 5.24
N LYS A 367 1.10 -33.49 6.55
CA LYS A 367 2.05 -33.12 7.62
C LYS A 367 2.87 -34.35 8.08
N GLY A 368 3.62 -34.95 7.15
CA GLY A 368 4.48 -36.10 7.47
C GLY A 368 5.75 -35.69 8.21
N ASP A 369 6.51 -34.78 7.61
CA ASP A 369 7.69 -34.15 8.19
C ASP A 369 7.51 -32.62 8.12
N ILE A 370 7.58 -31.98 9.28
CA ILE A 370 7.37 -30.54 9.45
C ILE A 370 8.72 -29.83 9.63
N GLU A 371 9.78 -30.58 9.93
CA GLU A 371 11.13 -30.04 10.15
C GLU A 371 11.83 -29.77 8.83
N SER A 372 11.65 -30.63 7.81
CA SER A 372 12.18 -30.36 6.48
C SER A 372 11.34 -29.31 5.73
N GLY A 373 12.00 -28.26 5.26
CA GLY A 373 11.40 -27.26 4.36
C GLY A 373 11.15 -27.83 2.96
N ILE A 374 10.14 -27.31 2.27
CA ILE A 374 9.83 -27.73 0.89
C ILE A 374 10.93 -27.25 -0.04
N ARG A 375 11.40 -28.11 -0.94
CA ARG A 375 12.46 -27.81 -1.90
C ARG A 375 11.89 -27.28 -3.21
N GLY A 376 12.49 -26.20 -3.68
CA GLY A 376 12.26 -25.63 -5.00
C GLY A 376 13.53 -25.71 -5.88
N SER A 377 13.36 -25.45 -7.17
CA SER A 377 14.48 -25.20 -8.07
C SER A 377 14.22 -23.97 -8.93
N LEU A 378 15.31 -23.26 -9.23
CA LEU A 378 15.36 -22.12 -10.13
C LEU A 378 16.24 -22.44 -11.33
N THR A 379 15.73 -22.21 -12.52
CA THR A 379 16.48 -22.36 -13.76
C THR A 379 16.45 -21.05 -14.54
N PHE A 380 17.63 -20.49 -14.81
CA PHE A 380 17.76 -19.27 -15.62
C PHE A 380 17.93 -19.67 -17.08
N LYS A 381 17.11 -19.10 -17.96
CA LYS A 381 16.97 -19.51 -19.34
C LYS A 381 16.90 -18.31 -20.28
N ASN A 382 17.50 -18.45 -21.45
CA ASN A 382 17.34 -17.55 -22.58
C ASN A 382 16.03 -17.88 -23.33
N PRO A 383 15.07 -16.94 -23.42
CA PRO A 383 13.81 -17.18 -24.12
C PRO A 383 13.97 -17.49 -25.62
N ASP A 384 14.96 -16.92 -26.29
CA ASP A 384 15.11 -17.01 -27.74
C ASP A 384 15.94 -18.22 -28.17
N THR A 385 17.06 -18.49 -27.48
CA THR A 385 17.96 -19.62 -27.82
C THR A 385 17.59 -20.91 -27.08
N GLY A 386 16.80 -20.81 -26.01
CA GLY A 386 16.48 -21.93 -25.12
C GLY A 386 17.63 -22.36 -24.21
N PHE A 387 18.79 -21.71 -24.28
CA PHE A 387 19.94 -22.01 -23.41
C PHE A 387 19.56 -21.83 -21.94
N SER A 388 19.91 -22.79 -21.07
CA SER A 388 19.59 -22.72 -19.64
C SER A 388 20.77 -23.12 -18.76
N LEU A 389 20.92 -22.43 -17.63
CA LEU A 389 21.87 -22.82 -16.59
C LEU A 389 21.40 -24.07 -15.84
N THR A 390 22.34 -24.76 -15.19
CA THR A 390 22.03 -25.87 -14.28
C THR A 390 21.05 -25.40 -13.20
N PRO A 391 19.96 -26.15 -12.94
CA PRO A 391 18.98 -25.77 -11.93
C PRO A 391 19.62 -25.61 -10.54
N LYS A 392 19.40 -24.45 -9.92
CA LYS A 392 19.82 -24.19 -8.55
C LYS A 392 18.70 -24.59 -7.60
N GLN A 393 18.98 -25.56 -6.73
CA GLN A 393 18.02 -26.00 -5.72
C GLN A 393 18.04 -25.06 -4.50
N PHE A 394 16.88 -24.91 -3.87
CA PHE A 394 16.74 -24.16 -2.63
C PHE A 394 15.67 -24.76 -1.75
N THR A 395 15.73 -24.45 -0.45
CA THR A 395 14.68 -24.78 0.51
C THR A 395 13.89 -23.51 0.80
N VAL A 396 12.56 -23.60 0.79
CA VAL A 396 11.67 -22.44 0.95
C VAL A 396 11.72 -21.89 2.37
N GLU A 397 11.84 -20.58 2.47
CA GLU A 397 11.70 -19.82 3.72
C GLU A 397 10.32 -19.14 3.78
N GLU A 398 9.37 -19.69 4.56
CA GLU A 398 7.96 -19.25 4.54
C GLU A 398 7.72 -17.85 5.17
N TYR A 399 8.64 -17.38 6.02
CA TYR A 399 8.45 -16.17 6.85
C TYR A 399 9.49 -15.07 6.61
N GLN A 400 10.48 -15.30 5.74
CA GLN A 400 11.54 -14.36 5.43
C GLN A 400 11.72 -14.26 3.91
N ILE A 401 12.33 -13.16 3.47
CA ILE A 401 12.69 -13.00 2.06
C ILE A 401 14.05 -13.66 1.88
N ASP A 402 14.10 -14.68 1.02
CA ASP A 402 15.34 -15.37 0.67
C ASP A 402 16.06 -14.54 -0.41
N GLU A 403 17.13 -13.85 -0.01
CA GLU A 403 17.94 -13.00 -0.88
C GLU A 403 19.09 -13.80 -1.50
N ARG A 404 19.15 -13.79 -2.82
CA ARG A 404 20.15 -14.53 -3.58
C ARG A 404 20.79 -13.67 -4.65
N GLU A 405 21.92 -14.17 -5.14
CA GLU A 405 22.69 -13.51 -6.17
C GLU A 405 23.06 -14.51 -7.27
N LEU A 406 22.90 -14.08 -8.51
CA LEU A 406 23.36 -14.81 -9.68
C LEU A 406 24.69 -14.19 -10.15
N PRO A 407 25.82 -14.93 -10.03
CA PRO A 407 27.12 -14.49 -10.54
C PRO A 407 27.05 -14.26 -12.04
N LEU A 408 27.73 -13.23 -12.57
CA LEU A 408 27.71 -12.96 -14.01
C LEU A 408 28.47 -13.97 -14.85
N THR A 409 29.28 -14.82 -14.24
CA THR A 409 30.07 -15.86 -14.90
C THR A 409 29.63 -17.24 -14.45
N PHE A 410 29.65 -18.20 -15.38
CA PHE A 410 29.37 -19.61 -15.10
C PHE A 410 30.34 -20.51 -15.86
N GLU A 411 30.60 -21.68 -15.29
CA GLU A 411 31.38 -22.73 -15.95
C GLU A 411 30.53 -23.43 -17.00
N TRP A 412 31.06 -23.51 -18.21
CA TRP A 412 30.40 -24.11 -19.37
C TRP A 412 31.28 -25.21 -19.94
N LEU A 413 30.75 -26.44 -20.00
CA LEU A 413 31.44 -27.54 -20.65
C LEU A 413 31.19 -27.47 -22.16
N ASN A 414 32.26 -27.20 -22.91
CA ASN A 414 32.23 -27.25 -24.35
C ASN A 414 32.15 -28.71 -24.82
N LYS A 415 31.04 -29.09 -25.46
CA LYS A 415 30.82 -30.49 -25.90
C LYS A 415 31.73 -30.92 -27.06
N GLU A 416 32.32 -29.97 -27.79
CA GLU A 416 33.20 -30.26 -28.93
C GLU A 416 34.67 -30.41 -28.51
N THR A 417 35.15 -29.59 -27.57
CA THR A 417 36.54 -29.61 -27.10
C THR A 417 36.73 -30.41 -25.80
N GLY A 418 35.65 -30.61 -25.02
CA GLY A 418 35.71 -31.25 -23.71
C GLY A 418 36.28 -30.37 -22.59
N GLU A 419 36.58 -29.10 -22.88
CA GLU A 419 37.13 -28.14 -21.91
C GLU A 419 36.02 -27.38 -21.18
N VAL A 420 36.29 -27.02 -19.92
CA VAL A 420 35.42 -26.16 -19.10
C VAL A 420 35.86 -24.71 -19.29
N GLU A 421 34.98 -23.91 -19.89
CA GLU A 421 35.21 -22.50 -20.16
C GLU A 421 34.35 -21.62 -19.24
N THR A 422 34.90 -20.50 -18.77
CA THR A 422 34.13 -19.50 -18.04
C THR A 422 33.44 -18.56 -19.02
N ARG A 423 32.10 -18.54 -19.01
CA ARG A 423 31.27 -17.73 -19.91
C ARG A 423 30.43 -16.72 -19.12
N ASN A 424 30.04 -15.63 -19.78
CA ASN A 424 29.22 -14.59 -19.18
C ASN A 424 27.72 -14.83 -19.44
N ILE A 425 26.89 -14.58 -18.43
CA ILE A 425 25.43 -14.73 -18.48
C ILE A 425 24.79 -13.83 -19.53
N PHE A 426 25.30 -12.60 -19.71
CA PHE A 426 24.74 -11.67 -20.70
C PHE A 426 24.91 -12.10 -22.15
N ASP A 427 25.83 -13.04 -22.42
CA ASP A 427 26.14 -13.48 -23.78
C ASP A 427 25.34 -14.74 -24.17
N HIS A 428 24.79 -15.47 -23.19
CA HIS A 428 24.15 -16.77 -23.44
C HIS A 428 22.76 -16.90 -22.81
N VAL A 429 22.56 -16.39 -21.59
CA VAL A 429 21.30 -16.55 -20.82
C VAL A 429 20.36 -15.36 -21.03
N VAL A 430 20.92 -14.17 -21.25
CA VAL A 430 20.16 -12.96 -21.57
C VAL A 430 20.16 -12.77 -23.09
N THR A 431 19.04 -12.33 -23.64
CA THR A 431 18.93 -11.97 -25.07
C THR A 431 19.58 -10.62 -25.36
N GLU A 432 19.80 -10.31 -26.65
CA GLU A 432 20.36 -9.02 -27.07
C GLU A 432 19.46 -7.83 -26.66
N ASP A 433 18.15 -8.04 -26.58
CA ASP A 433 17.17 -7.03 -26.12
C ASP A 433 17.01 -7.00 -24.58
N GLY A 434 17.79 -7.80 -23.84
CA GLY A 434 17.83 -7.76 -22.38
C GLY A 434 16.73 -8.54 -21.68
N ARG A 435 16.19 -9.59 -22.31
CA ARG A 435 15.20 -10.50 -21.72
C ARG A 435 15.86 -11.74 -21.11
N MET A 436 15.35 -12.16 -19.96
CA MET A 436 15.79 -13.37 -19.26
C MET A 436 14.59 -14.07 -18.62
N GLN A 437 14.52 -15.40 -18.77
CA GLN A 437 13.50 -16.22 -18.13
C GLN A 437 14.04 -16.91 -16.88
N VAL A 438 13.21 -17.00 -15.84
CA VAL A 438 13.49 -17.79 -14.63
C VAL A 438 12.35 -18.76 -14.40
N LEU A 439 12.65 -20.05 -14.44
CA LEU A 439 11.70 -21.13 -14.20
C LEU A 439 11.76 -21.55 -12.73
N LEU A 440 10.64 -21.42 -12.03
CA LEU A 440 10.44 -21.88 -10.66
C LEU A 440 9.67 -23.20 -10.67
N LYS A 441 10.23 -24.24 -10.03
CA LYS A 441 9.59 -25.56 -9.89
C LYS A 441 9.60 -26.02 -8.44
N CYS A 442 8.55 -26.74 -8.05
CA CYS A 442 8.51 -27.50 -6.79
C CYS A 442 9.09 -28.90 -7.03
N LEU A 443 10.05 -29.31 -6.20
CA LEU A 443 10.72 -30.61 -6.35
C LEU A 443 10.02 -31.72 -5.58
N ASP A 444 9.40 -31.41 -4.45
CA ASP A 444 8.81 -32.40 -3.56
C ASP A 444 7.42 -32.83 -4.04
N SER A 445 7.28 -34.12 -4.34
CA SER A 445 6.02 -34.69 -4.85
C SER A 445 4.86 -34.48 -3.88
N SER A 446 3.69 -34.17 -4.44
CA SER A 446 2.46 -33.88 -3.68
C SER A 446 2.53 -32.67 -2.75
N GLN A 447 3.57 -31.84 -2.84
CA GLN A 447 3.66 -30.56 -2.14
C GLN A 447 3.49 -29.40 -3.12
N TYR A 448 3.27 -28.18 -2.62
CA TYR A 448 2.94 -27.04 -3.47
C TYR A 448 3.75 -25.79 -3.11
N LEU A 449 4.18 -25.05 -4.13
CA LEU A 449 4.76 -23.72 -3.98
C LEU A 449 3.77 -22.65 -4.43
N GLY A 450 3.33 -21.82 -3.51
CA GLY A 450 2.50 -20.66 -3.77
C GLY A 450 3.34 -19.46 -4.19
N VAL A 451 3.03 -18.88 -5.34
CA VAL A 451 3.76 -17.73 -5.88
C VAL A 451 2.81 -16.72 -6.51
N THR A 452 3.22 -15.45 -6.51
CA THR A 452 2.56 -14.34 -7.21
C THR A 452 3.57 -13.65 -8.13
N LYS A 453 3.13 -12.66 -8.92
CA LYS A 453 4.02 -11.80 -9.71
C LYS A 453 5.14 -11.16 -8.88
N SER A 454 4.91 -10.91 -7.60
CA SER A 454 5.91 -10.35 -6.69
C SER A 454 6.74 -11.39 -5.93
N GLY A 455 6.48 -12.68 -6.13
CA GLY A 455 7.16 -13.77 -5.40
C GLY A 455 8.61 -13.99 -5.84
N LEU A 456 8.98 -13.52 -7.03
CA LEU A 456 10.37 -13.45 -7.50
C LEU A 456 10.57 -12.10 -8.19
N TYR A 457 11.60 -11.35 -7.78
CA TYR A 457 11.97 -10.10 -8.43
C TYR A 457 13.48 -9.89 -8.45
N LEU A 458 13.98 -9.16 -9.45
CA LEU A 458 15.38 -8.73 -9.50
C LEU A 458 15.54 -7.42 -8.73
N ARG A 459 16.73 -7.18 -8.18
CA ARG A 459 17.02 -5.99 -7.36
C ARG A 459 18.12 -5.12 -7.99
N PRO A 460 17.81 -4.34 -9.04
CA PRO A 460 18.79 -3.50 -9.74
C PRO A 460 19.37 -2.35 -8.89
N ALA A 461 18.65 -1.91 -7.86
CA ALA A 461 19.06 -0.78 -7.04
C ALA A 461 18.43 -0.84 -5.64
N GLU A 462 18.99 -0.07 -4.71
CA GLU A 462 18.45 0.16 -3.38
C GLU A 462 18.38 1.67 -3.09
N SER A 463 17.40 2.07 -2.29
CA SER A 463 17.23 3.43 -1.77
C SER A 463 17.38 3.43 -0.24
N SER A 464 17.55 4.62 0.34
CA SER A 464 17.71 4.76 1.78
C SER A 464 16.38 4.55 2.50
N PHE A 465 16.44 3.92 3.66
CA PHE A 465 15.27 3.75 4.53
C PHE A 465 14.64 5.10 4.90
N ALA A 466 15.45 6.12 5.21
CA ALA A 466 14.95 7.45 5.56
C ALA A 466 14.10 8.08 4.44
N TRP A 467 14.52 7.92 3.17
CA TRP A 467 13.75 8.44 2.04
C TRP A 467 12.44 7.67 1.85
N ASN A 468 12.48 6.34 1.98
CA ASN A 468 11.28 5.52 1.86
C ASN A 468 10.29 5.75 3.03
N LEU A 469 10.80 5.97 4.25
CA LEU A 469 9.99 6.39 5.39
C LEU A 469 9.34 7.76 5.13
N THR A 470 10.09 8.72 4.57
CA THR A 470 9.56 10.04 4.18
C THR A 470 8.41 9.91 3.18
N LYS A 471 8.55 9.02 2.18
CA LYS A 471 7.47 8.67 1.23
C LYS A 471 6.23 8.11 1.94
N ALA A 472 6.40 7.21 2.91
CA ALA A 472 5.28 6.67 3.70
C ALA A 472 4.56 7.77 4.50
N TYR A 473 5.32 8.67 5.14
CA TYR A 473 4.75 9.85 5.82
C TYR A 473 4.06 10.81 4.84
N GLY A 474 4.57 10.92 3.60
CA GLY A 474 3.90 11.65 2.52
C GLY A 474 2.52 11.07 2.20
N SER A 475 2.37 9.75 2.19
CA SER A 475 1.06 9.11 2.02
C SER A 475 0.10 9.40 3.19
N ILE A 476 0.58 9.36 4.43
CA ILE A 476 -0.22 9.75 5.61
C ILE A 476 -0.65 11.22 5.50
N TRP A 477 0.25 12.11 5.06
CA TRP A 477 -0.05 13.52 4.83
C TRP A 477 -1.14 13.73 3.77
N LEU A 478 -1.13 12.95 2.69
CA LEU A 478 -2.18 12.98 1.65
C LEU A 478 -3.54 12.53 2.21
N GLN A 479 -3.58 11.45 3.00
CA GLN A 479 -4.81 10.98 3.64
C GLN A 479 -5.37 12.04 4.60
N MET A 480 -4.51 12.60 5.44
CA MET A 480 -4.86 13.68 6.38
C MET A 480 -5.42 14.90 5.64
N THR A 481 -4.77 15.33 4.55
CA THR A 481 -5.21 16.47 3.73
C THR A 481 -6.62 16.26 3.18
N MET A 482 -6.91 15.03 2.75
CA MET A 482 -8.22 14.66 2.24
C MET A 482 -9.30 14.68 3.33
N ILE A 483 -9.00 14.15 4.52
CA ILE A 483 -9.92 14.22 5.68
C ILE A 483 -10.19 15.67 6.06
N ILE A 484 -9.16 16.52 6.08
CA ILE A 484 -9.31 17.96 6.34
C ILE A 484 -10.24 18.60 5.30
N ALA A 485 -10.08 18.25 4.02
CA ALA A 485 -10.93 18.77 2.96
C ALA A 485 -12.42 18.40 3.18
N PHE A 486 -12.72 17.12 3.46
CA PHE A 486 -14.08 16.69 3.76
C PHE A 486 -14.63 17.30 5.06
N GLY A 487 -13.81 17.37 6.11
CA GLY A 487 -14.23 17.96 7.38
C GLY A 487 -14.52 19.46 7.27
N VAL A 488 -13.68 20.22 6.55
CA VAL A 488 -13.96 21.64 6.24
C VAL A 488 -15.23 21.76 5.39
N MET A 489 -15.44 20.87 4.42
CA MET A 489 -16.64 20.87 3.59
C MET A 489 -17.91 20.68 4.42
N PHE A 490 -17.98 19.64 5.23
CA PHE A 490 -19.14 19.38 6.10
C PHE A 490 -19.34 20.52 7.11
N SER A 491 -18.25 21.11 7.60
CA SER A 491 -18.32 22.20 8.59
C SER A 491 -18.88 23.51 8.01
N THR A 492 -19.00 23.65 6.69
CA THR A 492 -19.65 24.82 6.05
C THR A 492 -21.17 24.86 6.24
N PHE A 493 -21.84 23.71 6.35
CA PHE A 493 -23.30 23.63 6.41
C PHE A 493 -23.87 22.81 7.59
N LEU A 494 -23.05 22.03 8.30
CA LEU A 494 -23.46 21.27 9.47
C LEU A 494 -23.00 21.96 10.77
N SER A 495 -23.58 21.56 11.91
CA SER A 495 -23.03 21.90 13.23
C SER A 495 -21.77 21.09 13.52
N GLY A 496 -20.94 21.52 14.47
CA GLY A 496 -19.66 20.84 14.79
C GLY A 496 -19.81 19.33 15.03
N PRO A 497 -20.69 18.87 15.94
CA PRO A 497 -20.90 17.45 16.19
C PRO A 497 -21.40 16.68 14.94
N VAL A 498 -22.30 17.27 14.15
CA VAL A 498 -22.87 16.60 12.97
C VAL A 498 -21.84 16.55 11.83
N ALA A 499 -21.03 17.60 11.64
CA ALA A 499 -19.92 17.60 10.70
C ALA A 499 -18.88 16.53 11.05
N MET A 500 -18.60 16.36 12.35
CA MET A 500 -17.67 15.35 12.85
C MET A 500 -18.16 13.94 12.52
N VAL A 501 -19.43 13.63 12.82
CA VAL A 501 -20.04 12.33 12.49
C VAL A 501 -20.06 12.08 10.99
N ALA A 502 -20.46 13.08 10.19
CA ALA A 502 -20.46 12.96 8.73
C ALA A 502 -19.06 12.67 8.18
N THR A 503 -18.04 13.38 8.66
CA THR A 503 -16.64 13.16 8.29
C THR A 503 -16.17 11.77 8.73
N ALA A 504 -16.52 11.32 9.94
CA ALA A 504 -16.19 9.99 10.45
C ALA A 504 -16.81 8.89 9.58
N VAL A 505 -18.08 9.02 9.19
CA VAL A 505 -18.75 8.06 8.31
C VAL A 505 -18.07 8.01 6.94
N CYS A 506 -17.71 9.16 6.35
CA CYS A 506 -16.95 9.19 5.09
C CYS A 506 -15.59 8.48 5.21
N VAL A 507 -14.87 8.69 6.32
CA VAL A 507 -13.60 8.01 6.59
C VAL A 507 -13.80 6.51 6.73
N LEU A 508 -14.78 6.07 7.53
CA LEU A 508 -15.09 4.65 7.74
C LEU A 508 -15.50 3.96 6.43
N LEU A 509 -16.39 4.56 5.64
CA LEU A 509 -16.76 4.03 4.34
C LEU A 509 -15.58 4.00 3.37
N GLY A 510 -14.70 5.00 3.41
CA GLY A 510 -13.46 5.00 2.64
C GLY A 510 -12.54 3.83 3.03
N PHE A 511 -12.38 3.55 4.33
CA PHE A 511 -11.65 2.39 4.85
C PHE A 511 -12.29 1.05 4.51
N SER A 512 -13.62 1.00 4.40
CA SER A 512 -14.35 -0.22 4.05
C SER A 512 -14.58 -0.39 2.55
N ALA A 513 -14.13 0.56 1.72
CA ALA A 513 -14.44 0.58 0.28
C ALA A 513 -14.06 -0.72 -0.43
N GLU A 514 -12.86 -1.25 -0.22
CA GLU A 514 -12.45 -2.51 -0.85
C GLU A 514 -13.28 -3.71 -0.38
N SER A 515 -13.66 -3.76 0.90
CA SER A 515 -14.51 -4.81 1.43
C SER A 515 -15.93 -4.76 0.83
N ILE A 516 -16.46 -3.56 0.61
CA ILE A 516 -17.74 -3.34 -0.07
C ILE A 516 -17.65 -3.82 -1.53
N TYR A 517 -16.55 -3.51 -2.22
CA TYR A 517 -16.32 -3.94 -3.60
C TYR A 517 -16.20 -5.46 -3.72
N ASP A 518 -15.48 -6.11 -2.80
CA ASP A 518 -15.34 -7.56 -2.76
C ASP A 518 -16.68 -8.23 -2.44
N THR A 519 -17.43 -7.68 -1.48
CA THR A 519 -18.79 -8.16 -1.15
C THR A 519 -19.71 -8.10 -2.37
N ARG A 520 -19.69 -6.98 -3.11
CA ARG A 520 -20.45 -6.85 -4.36
C ARG A 520 -20.02 -7.90 -5.39
N HIS A 521 -18.72 -8.17 -5.51
CA HIS A 521 -18.20 -9.20 -6.40
C HIS A 521 -18.71 -10.60 -6.04
N PHE A 522 -18.77 -10.93 -4.76
CA PHE A 522 -19.29 -12.23 -4.30
C PHE A 522 -20.78 -12.39 -4.59
N ILE A 523 -21.56 -11.31 -4.42
CA ILE A 523 -22.99 -11.28 -4.78
C ILE A 523 -23.17 -11.48 -6.30
N ASP A 524 -22.44 -10.72 -7.11
CA ASP A 524 -22.57 -10.76 -8.58
C ASP A 524 -22.08 -12.10 -9.18
N SER A 525 -21.10 -12.73 -8.54
CA SER A 525 -20.51 -14.00 -8.98
C SER A 525 -21.19 -15.23 -8.34
N ASN A 526 -22.22 -15.02 -7.52
CA ASN A 526 -22.92 -16.05 -6.76
C ASN A 526 -21.97 -16.95 -5.95
N ILE A 527 -20.93 -16.36 -5.36
CA ILE A 527 -19.97 -17.03 -4.49
C ILE A 527 -20.55 -17.04 -3.08
N GLU A 528 -20.61 -18.22 -2.46
CA GLU A 528 -21.15 -18.42 -1.10
C GLU A 528 -20.18 -17.93 -0.04
N ARG A 529 -20.04 -16.61 0.04
CA ARG A 529 -19.28 -15.91 1.05
C ARG A 529 -20.23 -14.86 1.61
N GLY A 530 -20.78 -15.14 2.79
CA GLY A 530 -21.68 -14.23 3.48
C GLY A 530 -21.06 -12.83 3.51
N GLY A 531 -21.87 -11.80 3.26
CA GLY A 531 -21.30 -10.48 3.05
C GLY A 531 -22.28 -9.33 3.14
N GLY A 532 -23.57 -9.60 3.05
CA GLY A 532 -24.58 -8.60 3.36
C GLY A 532 -24.58 -8.21 4.85
N PRO A 533 -24.83 -6.94 5.22
CA PRO A 533 -24.91 -6.54 6.63
C PRO A 533 -25.98 -7.29 7.43
N ILE A 534 -27.14 -7.57 6.84
CA ILE A 534 -28.25 -8.28 7.48
C ILE A 534 -27.91 -9.76 7.58
N GLU A 535 -27.43 -10.39 6.50
CA GLU A 535 -26.94 -11.76 6.50
C GLU A 535 -25.85 -11.97 7.55
N SER A 536 -24.88 -11.06 7.63
CA SER A 536 -23.79 -11.12 8.61
C SER A 536 -24.30 -11.04 10.04
N LEU A 537 -25.30 -10.19 10.31
CA LEU A 537 -25.94 -10.10 11.61
C LEU A 537 -26.67 -11.40 11.98
N VAL A 538 -27.42 -11.98 11.03
CA VAL A 538 -28.14 -13.25 11.22
C VAL A 538 -27.16 -14.38 11.50
N ARG A 539 -26.07 -14.48 10.72
CA ARG A 539 -25.00 -15.47 10.93
C ARG A 539 -24.31 -15.30 12.26
N LEU A 540 -24.05 -14.07 12.69
CA LEU A 540 -23.44 -13.79 13.99
C LEU A 540 -24.33 -14.26 15.15
N VAL A 541 -25.65 -14.08 15.04
CA VAL A 541 -26.62 -14.58 16.03
C VAL A 541 -26.72 -16.10 16.00
N LYS A 542 -26.71 -16.72 14.81
CA LYS A 542 -26.75 -18.19 14.64
C LYS A 542 -25.42 -18.90 14.90
N GLN A 543 -24.32 -18.14 14.95
CA GLN A 543 -22.95 -18.66 14.96
C GLN A 543 -22.59 -19.48 13.70
N ASP A 544 -23.21 -19.15 12.56
CA ASP A 544 -22.93 -19.80 11.29
C ASP A 544 -21.59 -19.33 10.72
N ALA A 545 -20.86 -20.23 10.06
CA ALA A 545 -19.66 -19.86 9.33
C ALA A 545 -20.00 -18.91 8.16
N MET A 546 -19.10 -17.98 7.85
CA MET A 546 -19.30 -17.02 6.77
C MET A 546 -19.23 -17.66 5.37
N THR A 547 -18.55 -18.80 5.23
CA THR A 547 -18.30 -19.49 3.96
C THR A 547 -19.30 -20.59 3.64
N THR A 548 -20.31 -20.79 4.48
CA THR A 548 -21.35 -21.80 4.26
C THR A 548 -22.62 -21.15 3.75
N GLN A 549 -23.52 -21.92 3.13
CA GLN A 549 -24.84 -21.43 2.76
C GLN A 549 -25.57 -20.89 4.00
N LEU A 550 -26.35 -19.83 3.79
CA LEU A 550 -27.19 -19.28 4.85
C LEU A 550 -28.29 -20.29 5.15
N ASP A 551 -28.26 -20.86 6.36
CA ASP A 551 -29.22 -21.86 6.82
C ASP A 551 -30.55 -21.19 7.24
N VAL A 552 -31.24 -20.62 6.26
CA VAL A 552 -32.55 -19.99 6.42
C VAL A 552 -33.45 -20.48 5.30
N GLU A 553 -34.65 -20.95 5.63
CA GLU A 553 -35.56 -21.55 4.66
C GLU A 553 -36.35 -20.50 3.85
N GLY A 554 -36.58 -20.83 2.57
CA GLY A 554 -37.61 -20.23 1.71
C GLY A 554 -37.53 -18.71 1.54
N VAL A 555 -38.62 -18.03 1.90
CA VAL A 555 -38.86 -16.60 1.63
C VAL A 555 -37.92 -15.70 2.46
N ALA A 556 -37.57 -16.10 3.68
CA ALA A 556 -36.72 -15.30 4.55
C ALA A 556 -35.30 -15.16 4.00
N ASN A 557 -34.73 -16.24 3.43
CA ASN A 557 -33.42 -16.20 2.78
C ASN A 557 -33.41 -15.26 1.58
N THR A 558 -34.44 -15.35 0.74
CA THR A 558 -34.59 -14.49 -0.44
C THR A 558 -34.75 -13.02 -0.05
N LEU A 559 -35.56 -12.73 0.96
CA LEU A 559 -35.74 -11.37 1.50
C LEU A 559 -34.43 -10.80 2.04
N ILE A 560 -33.70 -11.56 2.88
CA ILE A 560 -32.41 -11.14 3.44
C ILE A 560 -31.42 -10.83 2.31
N LYS A 561 -31.21 -11.77 1.38
CA LYS A 561 -30.29 -11.58 0.25
C LYS A 561 -30.67 -10.38 -0.63
N SER A 562 -31.97 -10.17 -0.89
CA SER A 562 -32.43 -9.04 -1.68
C SER A 562 -32.23 -7.70 -0.98
N ALA A 563 -32.49 -7.62 0.32
CA ALA A 563 -32.28 -6.42 1.12
C ALA A 563 -30.79 -6.09 1.22
N ASP A 564 -29.95 -7.09 1.44
CA ASP A 564 -28.50 -6.93 1.44
C ASP A 564 -27.95 -6.50 0.09
N ALA A 565 -28.47 -7.05 -1.01
CA ALA A 565 -28.09 -6.59 -2.35
C ALA A 565 -28.41 -5.09 -2.51
N VAL A 566 -29.60 -4.62 -2.11
CA VAL A 566 -29.93 -3.18 -2.18
C VAL A 566 -28.98 -2.33 -1.34
N ILE A 567 -28.65 -2.78 -0.11
CA ILE A 567 -27.74 -2.07 0.78
C ILE A 567 -26.33 -2.02 0.19
N VAL A 568 -25.78 -3.15 -0.24
CA VAL A 568 -24.43 -3.25 -0.80
C VAL A 568 -24.30 -2.45 -2.09
N TYR A 569 -25.30 -2.50 -2.98
CA TYR A 569 -25.29 -1.70 -4.21
C TYR A 569 -25.30 -0.20 -3.92
N THR A 570 -26.08 0.23 -2.92
CA THR A 570 -26.12 1.63 -2.48
C THR A 570 -24.79 2.05 -1.84
N MET A 571 -24.24 1.21 -0.95
CA MET A 571 -22.96 1.44 -0.31
C MET A 571 -21.82 1.49 -1.32
N ASP A 572 -21.84 0.65 -2.36
CA ASP A 572 -20.83 0.67 -3.43
C ASP A 572 -20.90 1.98 -4.24
N ALA A 573 -22.10 2.46 -4.57
CA ALA A 573 -22.26 3.74 -5.25
C ALA A 573 -21.68 4.90 -4.41
N VAL A 574 -21.95 4.91 -3.10
CA VAL A 574 -21.39 5.92 -2.18
C VAL A 574 -19.88 5.76 -2.03
N ALA A 575 -19.39 4.54 -1.82
CA ALA A 575 -17.96 4.25 -1.64
C ALA A 575 -17.15 4.60 -2.89
N THR A 576 -17.73 4.45 -4.08
CA THR A 576 -17.10 4.87 -5.35
C THR A 576 -16.89 6.39 -5.44
N ALA A 577 -17.73 7.17 -4.76
CA ALA A 577 -17.58 8.63 -4.66
C ALA A 577 -16.67 9.07 -3.51
N LEU A 578 -16.22 8.13 -2.68
CA LEU A 578 -15.31 8.37 -1.58
C LEU A 578 -13.90 7.88 -1.93
N PRO A 579 -12.87 8.43 -1.29
CA PRO A 579 -11.52 7.97 -1.51
C PRO A 579 -11.29 6.55 -0.99
N ASN A 580 -10.55 5.75 -1.77
CA ASN A 580 -10.05 4.45 -1.33
C ASN A 580 -8.85 4.65 -0.38
N LEU A 581 -9.14 4.84 0.90
CA LEU A 581 -8.15 4.99 1.97
C LEU A 581 -7.28 3.73 2.19
N PRO A 582 -7.79 2.48 2.10
CA PRO A 582 -7.00 1.27 2.28
C PRO A 582 -5.77 1.21 1.39
N ARG A 583 -5.89 1.64 0.14
CA ARG A 583 -4.75 1.73 -0.79
C ARG A 583 -3.69 2.74 -0.37
N MET A 584 -4.11 3.85 0.24
CA MET A 584 -3.15 4.81 0.77
C MET A 584 -2.50 4.27 2.05
N VAL A 585 -3.24 3.56 2.90
CA VAL A 585 -2.69 2.92 4.11
C VAL A 585 -1.73 1.78 3.78
N SER A 586 -2.01 0.99 2.75
CA SER A 586 -1.15 -0.11 2.33
C SER A 586 0.23 0.35 1.84
N THR A 587 0.44 1.64 1.53
CA THR A 587 1.79 2.19 1.27
C THR A 587 2.74 2.00 2.46
N ALA A 588 2.23 1.93 3.69
CA ALA A 588 3.02 1.60 4.86
C ALA A 588 3.61 0.18 4.80
N GLU A 589 2.93 -0.76 4.13
CA GLU A 589 3.42 -2.13 3.97
C GLU A 589 4.66 -2.22 3.07
N TYR A 590 4.81 -1.31 2.10
CA TYR A 590 6.01 -1.24 1.25
C TYR A 590 7.23 -0.91 2.13
N ALA A 591 7.13 0.19 2.89
CA ALA A 591 8.18 0.61 3.81
C ALA A 591 8.49 -0.46 4.87
N ALA A 592 7.44 -1.08 5.43
CA ALA A 592 7.61 -2.15 6.42
C ALA A 592 8.22 -3.44 5.83
N SER A 593 7.95 -3.74 4.55
CA SER A 593 8.53 -4.89 3.86
C SER A 593 9.91 -4.59 3.26
N GLY A 594 10.49 -3.40 3.51
CA GLY A 594 11.78 -3.00 2.94
C GLY A 594 11.78 -2.86 1.41
N ILE A 595 10.62 -2.51 0.82
CA ILE A 595 10.44 -2.25 -0.61
C ILE A 595 10.23 -0.74 -0.81
N ASP A 596 10.90 -0.14 -1.79
CA ASP A 596 10.74 1.27 -2.14
C ASP A 596 9.31 1.55 -2.61
N ILE A 597 8.69 2.58 -2.04
CA ILE A 597 7.38 3.05 -2.50
C ILE A 597 7.56 3.68 -3.88
N PHE A 598 6.89 3.10 -4.89
CA PHE A 598 6.97 3.58 -6.26
C PHE A 598 6.48 5.03 -6.38
N ASN A 599 7.26 5.85 -7.08
CA ASN A 599 6.90 7.25 -7.34
C ASN A 599 5.56 7.36 -8.09
N ALA A 600 5.25 6.39 -8.96
CA ALA A 600 3.97 6.31 -9.65
C ALA A 600 2.80 6.19 -8.65
N VAL A 601 2.91 5.32 -7.64
CA VAL A 601 1.87 5.13 -6.62
C VAL A 601 1.64 6.42 -5.83
N LEU A 602 2.70 7.10 -5.39
CA LEU A 602 2.58 8.39 -4.71
C LEU A 602 1.97 9.48 -5.59
N ALA A 603 2.35 9.54 -6.87
CA ALA A 603 1.76 10.48 -7.83
C ALA A 603 0.26 10.26 -8.00
N ARG A 604 -0.20 9.00 -8.05
CA ARG A 604 -1.64 8.66 -8.09
C ARG A 604 -2.37 9.13 -6.86
N HIS A 605 -1.84 8.83 -5.68
CA HIS A 605 -2.41 9.30 -4.42
C HIS A 605 -2.48 10.82 -4.39
N SER A 606 -1.44 11.50 -4.87
CA SER A 606 -1.40 12.97 -4.89
C SER A 606 -2.47 13.57 -5.80
N VAL A 607 -2.63 13.03 -7.02
CA VAL A 607 -3.66 13.48 -7.97
C VAL A 607 -5.07 13.16 -7.47
N ALA A 608 -5.27 11.97 -6.88
CA ALA A 608 -6.55 11.60 -6.28
C ALA A 608 -6.91 12.55 -5.12
N THR A 609 -5.98 12.81 -4.20
CA THR A 609 -6.18 13.76 -3.09
C THR A 609 -6.50 15.16 -3.60
N LEU A 610 -5.77 15.66 -4.61
CA LEU A 610 -6.06 16.97 -5.21
C LEU A 610 -7.47 17.01 -5.83
N GLY A 611 -7.89 15.96 -6.52
CA GLY A 611 -9.23 15.83 -7.07
C GLY A 611 -10.32 15.91 -6.00
N TYR A 612 -10.15 15.16 -4.90
CA TYR A 612 -11.08 15.22 -3.76
C TYR A 612 -11.05 16.56 -3.02
N CYS A 613 -9.89 17.19 -2.90
CA CYS A 613 -9.78 18.53 -2.32
C CYS A 613 -10.51 19.58 -3.17
N LEU A 614 -10.38 19.50 -4.50
CA LEU A 614 -11.09 20.35 -5.43
C LEU A 614 -12.61 20.15 -5.32
N LEU A 615 -13.06 18.90 -5.28
CA LEU A 615 -14.47 18.55 -5.10
C LEU A 615 -15.03 19.10 -3.79
N ALA A 616 -14.33 18.86 -2.67
CA ALA A 616 -14.70 19.39 -1.37
C ALA A 616 -14.72 20.93 -1.36
N PHE A 617 -13.75 21.58 -1.99
CA PHE A 617 -13.67 23.03 -2.12
C PHE A 617 -14.88 23.60 -2.90
N LEU A 618 -15.24 23.00 -4.04
CA LEU A 618 -16.38 23.45 -4.83
C LEU A 618 -17.69 23.34 -4.05
N ILE A 619 -17.91 22.20 -3.39
CA ILE A 619 -19.10 21.97 -2.55
C ILE A 619 -19.14 23.01 -1.41
N SER A 620 -18.02 23.19 -0.71
CA SER A 620 -17.88 24.17 0.37
C SER A 620 -18.25 25.59 -0.08
N TYR A 621 -17.80 26.00 -1.27
CA TYR A 621 -18.09 27.32 -1.82
C TYR A 621 -19.60 27.52 -2.02
N PHE A 622 -20.28 26.55 -2.66
CA PHE A 622 -21.71 26.68 -2.94
C PHE A 622 -22.53 26.76 -1.66
N PHE A 623 -22.22 25.94 -0.65
CA PHE A 623 -22.93 25.98 0.63
C PHE A 623 -22.70 27.28 1.40
N LEU A 624 -21.46 27.80 1.43
CA LEU A 624 -21.19 29.09 2.07
C LEU A 624 -21.84 30.26 1.34
N LYS A 625 -21.96 30.21 0.00
CA LYS A 625 -22.62 31.27 -0.77
C LYS A 625 -24.15 31.24 -0.61
N ALA A 626 -24.74 30.04 -0.52
CA ALA A 626 -26.18 29.85 -0.32
C ALA A 626 -26.63 30.17 1.11
N ARG A 627 -25.71 30.13 2.08
CA ARG A 627 -25.92 30.56 3.45
C ARG A 627 -25.60 32.06 3.47
N GLU A 628 -26.62 32.92 3.40
CA GLU A 628 -26.46 34.38 3.48
C GLU A 628 -25.82 34.78 4.84
N ILE A 629 -24.50 34.64 4.97
CA ILE A 629 -23.73 35.05 6.15
C ILE A 629 -23.57 36.59 6.17
N ALA A 630 -23.92 37.24 5.06
CA ALA A 630 -24.13 38.68 4.97
C ALA A 630 -25.22 38.99 3.93
N ALA A 631 -26.43 39.22 4.41
CA ALA A 631 -27.41 40.11 3.79
C ALA A 631 -27.92 41.06 4.89
#